data_AF-A0A5K0XN10-F1
#
_entry.id   AF-A0A5K0XN10-F1
#
_cell.length_a   1.000
_cell.length_b   1.000
_cell.length_c   1.000
_cell.angle_alpha   90.00
_cell.angle_beta   90.00
_cell.angle_gamma   90.00
#
_symmetry.space_group_name_H-M   'P 1'
#
loop_
_entity.id
_entity.type
_entity.pdbx_description
1 polymer ?
#
loop_
_entity_poly.entity_id
_entity_poly.type
_entity_poly.pdbx_seq_one_letter_code
_entity_poly.pdbx_strand_id
1 'polypeptide(L)'
;LYRYRVGDLLRVSGFKNKAPQFQFVCRKNVVLSIDSDKTDEVELQNAVKNAVHHLEPFDATLAEYTSHADTSAIPGHYVLFWELKHGATPIPPCIFEDCCLTIEESLNSVYRQGNCIFYIYSYQLKKD
;
A
#
# COMPACT_ATOMS: atom_id res chain seq x y z
N LEU A 1 -13.72 26.39 8.36
CA LEU A 1 -14.09 25.57 7.18
C LEU A 1 -15.59 25.69 6.94
N TYR A 2 -16.03 26.09 5.74
CA TYR A 2 -17.46 26.23 5.39
C TYR A 2 -17.86 25.12 4.40
N ARG A 3 -18.82 24.27 4.78
CA ARG A 3 -19.32 23.11 4.00
C ARG A 3 -18.22 22.18 3.46
N TYR A 4 -17.14 22.03 4.21
CA TYR A 4 -16.02 21.16 3.86
C TYR A 4 -16.42 19.68 3.89
N ARG A 5 -15.93 18.91 2.91
CA ARG A 5 -16.17 17.46 2.84
C ARG A 5 -15.08 16.74 3.62
N VAL A 6 -15.43 16.16 4.76
CA VAL A 6 -14.48 15.46 5.63
C VAL A 6 -13.89 14.22 4.95
N GLY A 7 -14.68 13.50 4.14
CA GLY A 7 -14.26 12.28 3.44
C GLY A 7 -14.66 10.98 4.12
N ASP A 8 -15.30 11.04 5.30
CA ASP A 8 -15.77 9.85 6.01
C ASP A 8 -17.14 9.39 5.50
N LEU A 9 -17.32 8.09 5.37
CA LEU A 9 -18.62 7.46 5.13
C LEU A 9 -19.20 7.03 6.46
N LEU A 10 -20.40 7.53 6.73
CA LEU A 10 -21.15 7.21 7.93
C LEU A 10 -22.48 6.59 7.54
N ARG A 11 -22.85 5.49 8.21
CA ARG A 11 -24.17 4.88 8.10
C ARG A 11 -24.99 5.28 9.32
N VAL A 12 -26.23 5.74 9.10
CA VAL A 12 -27.16 5.99 10.21
C VAL A 12 -27.52 4.64 10.85
N SER A 13 -27.24 4.50 12.14
CA SER A 13 -27.49 3.28 12.91
C SER A 13 -28.64 3.43 13.92
N GLY A 14 -29.06 4.66 14.22
CA GLY A 14 -30.14 4.93 15.16
C GLY A 14 -30.32 6.42 15.42
N PHE A 15 -31.16 6.75 16.40
CA PHE A 15 -31.39 8.12 16.85
C PHE A 15 -31.50 8.16 18.37
N LYS A 16 -30.80 9.10 19.00
CA LYS A 16 -31.01 9.49 20.40
C LYS A 16 -31.82 10.78 20.41
N ASN A 17 -33.11 10.68 20.71
CA ASN A 17 -34.07 11.78 20.52
C ASN A 17 -34.07 12.24 19.04
N LYS A 18 -33.74 13.51 18.78
CA LYS A 18 -33.62 14.06 17.42
C LYS A 18 -32.20 13.98 16.85
N ALA A 19 -31.22 13.51 17.62
CA ALA A 19 -29.83 13.42 17.18
C ALA A 19 -29.57 12.05 16.51
N PRO A 20 -29.11 12.01 15.24
CA PRO A 20 -28.73 10.76 14.60
C PRO A 20 -27.49 10.15 15.25
N GLN A 21 -27.46 8.83 15.29
CA GLN A 21 -26.29 8.03 15.65
C GLN A 21 -25.70 7.42 14.39
N PHE A 22 -24.38 7.45 14.29
CA PHE A 22 -23.65 7.02 13.11
C PHE A 22 -22.72 5.87 13.45
N GLN A 23 -22.75 4.85 12.60
CA GLN A 23 -21.71 3.85 12.52
C GLN A 23 -20.68 4.30 11.47
N PHE A 24 -19.41 4.30 11.84
CA PHE A 24 -18.32 4.56 10.91
C PHE A 24 -18.17 3.39 9.95
N VAL A 25 -18.14 3.67 8.65
CA VAL A 25 -17.98 2.66 7.60
C VAL A 25 -16.52 2.64 7.15
N CYS A 26 -16.05 3.75 6.58
CA CYS A 26 -14.68 3.91 6.12
C CYS A 26 -14.36 5.38 5.84
N ARG A 27 -13.08 5.68 5.64
CA ARG A 27 -12.63 6.94 5.04
C ARG A 27 -12.39 6.71 3.55
N LYS A 28 -12.91 7.61 2.70
CA LYS A 28 -12.79 7.47 1.24
C LYS A 28 -11.34 7.32 0.82
N ASN A 29 -11.13 6.46 -0.18
CA ASN A 29 -9.87 6.28 -0.90
C ASN A 29 -8.71 5.75 -0.05
N VAL A 30 -8.95 5.22 1.15
CA VAL A 30 -7.89 4.57 1.95
C VAL A 30 -7.81 3.10 1.55
N VAL A 31 -6.65 2.67 1.05
CA VAL A 31 -6.38 1.28 0.65
C VAL A 31 -5.60 0.55 1.73
N LEU A 32 -4.56 1.18 2.28
CA LEU A 32 -3.75 0.64 3.36
C LEU A 32 -3.71 1.62 4.54
N SER A 33 -3.76 1.08 5.75
CA SER A 33 -3.68 1.82 7.01
C SER A 33 -3.33 0.84 8.14
N ILE A 34 -2.24 1.08 8.87
CA ILE A 34 -1.87 0.31 10.07
C ILE A 34 -2.20 1.08 11.35
N ASP A 35 -1.83 2.36 11.41
CA ASP A 35 -2.10 3.25 12.53
C ASP A 35 -2.74 4.56 12.02
N SER A 36 -1.98 5.65 12.03
CA SER A 36 -2.46 6.97 11.62
C SER A 36 -2.30 7.21 10.12
N ASP A 37 -1.43 6.43 9.48
CA ASP A 37 -1.15 6.40 8.06
C ASP A 37 -2.41 6.05 7.26
N LYS A 38 -2.54 6.70 6.10
CA LYS A 38 -3.62 6.47 5.15
C LYS A 38 -3.00 6.56 3.78
N THR A 39 -2.75 5.42 3.17
CA THR A 39 -2.24 5.34 1.81
C THR A 39 -3.39 5.09 0.86
N ASP A 40 -3.50 5.95 -0.16
CA ASP A 40 -4.47 5.79 -1.22
C ASP A 40 -3.93 4.95 -2.38
N GLU A 41 -4.82 4.55 -3.29
CA GLU A 41 -4.46 3.72 -4.44
C GLU A 41 -3.47 4.40 -5.39
N VAL A 42 -3.58 5.74 -5.53
CA VAL A 42 -2.74 6.52 -6.45
C VAL A 42 -1.33 6.65 -5.90
N GLU A 43 -1.19 6.92 -4.60
CA GLU A 43 0.08 6.92 -3.87
C GLU A 43 0.77 5.56 -3.99
N LEU A 44 0.03 4.47 -3.74
CA LEU A 44 0.57 3.11 -3.84
C LEU A 44 1.01 2.79 -5.28
N GLN A 45 0.18 3.11 -6.27
CA GLN A 45 0.47 2.88 -7.68
C GLN A 45 1.71 3.65 -8.15
N ASN A 46 1.87 4.88 -7.69
CA ASN A 46 3.06 5.70 -7.99
C ASN A 46 4.31 5.14 -7.32
N ALA A 47 4.21 4.71 -6.05
CA ALA A 47 5.32 4.11 -5.33
C ALA A 47 5.81 2.82 -5.99
N VAL A 48 4.88 1.92 -6.37
CA VAL A 48 5.20 0.70 -7.11
C VAL A 48 5.84 1.04 -8.46
N LYS A 49 5.31 2.01 -9.20
CA LYS A 49 5.87 2.44 -10.48
C LYS A 49 7.31 2.93 -10.33
N ASN A 50 7.63 3.69 -9.28
CA ASN A 50 8.99 4.15 -9.02
C ASN A 50 9.93 2.97 -8.74
N ALA A 51 9.52 2.00 -7.93
CA ALA A 51 10.35 0.86 -7.59
C ALA A 51 10.60 -0.10 -8.76
N VAL A 52 9.63 -0.27 -9.68
CA VAL A 52 9.81 -1.13 -10.87
C VAL A 52 10.95 -0.66 -11.78
N HIS A 53 11.38 0.61 -11.71
CA HIS A 53 12.54 1.09 -12.48
C HIS A 53 13.84 0.35 -12.10
N HIS A 54 13.96 -0.13 -10.87
CA HIS A 54 15.13 -0.94 -10.45
C HIS A 54 15.17 -2.33 -11.10
N LEU A 55 14.04 -2.80 -11.65
CA LEU A 55 13.94 -4.09 -12.33
C LEU A 55 14.30 -4.02 -13.82
N GLU A 56 14.26 -2.83 -14.43
CA GLU A 56 14.54 -2.63 -15.86
C GLU A 56 15.92 -3.17 -16.31
N PRO A 57 17.02 -3.01 -15.55
CA PRO A 57 18.32 -3.54 -15.94
C PRO A 57 18.38 -5.08 -16.02
N PHE A 58 17.41 -5.77 -15.41
CA PHE A 58 17.33 -7.23 -15.36
C PHE A 58 16.31 -7.81 -16.35
N ASP A 59 15.81 -6.99 -17.29
CA ASP A 59 14.79 -7.37 -18.28
C ASP A 59 13.56 -8.01 -17.60
N ALA A 60 13.27 -7.57 -16.38
CA ALA A 60 12.20 -8.07 -15.55
C ALA A 60 11.07 -7.05 -15.49
N THR A 61 9.84 -7.53 -15.61
CA THR A 61 8.66 -6.67 -15.62
C THR A 61 7.66 -7.14 -14.56
N LEU A 62 7.02 -6.19 -13.89
CA LEU A 62 5.92 -6.47 -12.97
C LEU A 62 4.65 -6.71 -13.78
N ALA A 63 4.11 -7.94 -13.71
CA ALA A 63 2.88 -8.30 -14.41
C ALA A 63 1.65 -7.79 -13.65
N GLU A 64 1.60 -8.06 -12.35
CA GLU A 64 0.51 -7.66 -11.47
C GLU A 64 1.02 -7.54 -10.03
N TYR A 65 0.30 -6.77 -9.20
CA TYR A 65 0.58 -6.68 -7.79
C TYR A 65 -0.70 -6.54 -6.98
N THR A 66 -0.64 -6.96 -5.72
CA THR A 66 -1.67 -6.68 -4.72
C THR A 66 -1.03 -6.37 -3.37
N SER A 67 -1.78 -5.76 -2.46
CA SER A 67 -1.27 -5.29 -1.18
C SER A 67 -2.17 -5.63 -0.02
N HIS A 68 -1.57 -5.83 1.14
CA HIS A 68 -2.26 -6.11 2.39
C HIS A 68 -1.60 -5.37 3.56
N ALA A 69 -2.41 -4.90 4.50
CA ALA A 69 -1.94 -4.34 5.76
C ALA A 69 -1.91 -5.46 6.80
N ASP A 70 -0.72 -5.97 7.11
CA ASP A 70 -0.55 -7.06 8.08
C ASP A 70 -0.46 -6.49 9.49
N THR A 71 -1.48 -6.80 10.30
CA THR A 71 -1.56 -6.42 11.72
C THR A 71 -1.29 -7.60 12.65
N SER A 72 -0.79 -8.73 12.14
CA SER A 72 -0.45 -9.90 12.95
C SER A 72 0.84 -9.71 13.75
N ALA A 73 1.77 -8.91 13.21
CA ALA A 73 3.01 -8.51 13.87
C ALA A 73 2.88 -7.13 14.54
N ILE A 74 3.72 -6.85 15.54
CA ILE A 74 3.79 -5.54 16.21
C ILE A 74 5.22 -5.00 16.09
N PRO A 75 5.45 -3.85 15.42
CA PRO A 75 4.45 -3.03 14.73
C PRO A 75 3.88 -3.72 13.47
N GLY A 76 2.65 -3.37 13.11
CA GLY A 76 2.05 -3.81 11.86
C GLY A 76 2.81 -3.24 10.66
N HIS A 77 2.68 -3.87 9.51
CA HIS A 77 3.50 -3.56 8.34
C HIS A 77 2.73 -3.75 7.04
N TYR A 78 3.23 -3.12 5.96
CA TYR A 78 2.65 -3.27 4.64
C TYR A 78 3.30 -4.45 3.92
N VAL A 79 2.47 -5.25 3.27
CA VAL A 79 2.90 -6.40 2.47
C VAL A 79 2.44 -6.22 1.04
N LEU A 80 3.38 -6.25 0.09
CA LEU A 80 3.06 -6.31 -1.33
C LEU A 80 3.40 -7.68 -1.90
N PHE A 81 2.48 -8.19 -2.70
CA PHE A 81 2.65 -9.41 -3.47
C PHE A 81 2.88 -9.02 -4.92
N TRP A 82 4.04 -9.37 -5.46
CA TRP A 82 4.46 -9.02 -6.81
C TRP A 82 4.54 -10.26 -7.69
N GLU A 83 3.87 -10.20 -8.84
CA GLU A 83 3.98 -11.21 -9.88
C GLU A 83 4.96 -10.72 -10.95
N LEU A 84 6.12 -11.38 -11.06
CA LEU A 84 7.19 -10.93 -11.95
C LEU A 84 7.30 -11.82 -13.18
N LYS A 85 7.44 -11.17 -14.33
CA LYS A 85 7.90 -11.78 -15.58
C LYS A 85 9.38 -11.53 -15.71
N HIS A 86 10.18 -12.57 -15.47
CA HIS A 86 11.62 -12.50 -15.56
C HIS A 86 12.13 -12.59 -17.01
N GLY A 87 13.16 -11.82 -17.31
CA GLY A 87 14.04 -12.00 -18.47
C GLY A 87 15.12 -13.06 -18.22
N ALA A 88 16.17 -13.04 -19.02
CA ALA A 88 17.26 -14.03 -18.95
C ALA A 88 18.20 -13.82 -17.74
N THR A 89 18.20 -12.64 -17.15
CA THR A 89 19.12 -12.28 -16.05
C THR A 89 18.49 -12.54 -14.67
N PRO A 90 19.20 -13.23 -13.76
CA PRO A 90 18.74 -13.41 -12.39
C PRO A 90 18.78 -12.07 -11.63
N ILE A 91 17.72 -11.78 -10.88
CA ILE A 91 17.61 -10.57 -10.05
C ILE A 91 18.22 -10.87 -8.67
N PRO A 92 19.26 -10.14 -8.25
CA PRO A 92 19.82 -10.29 -6.91
C PRO A 92 18.80 -9.89 -5.82
N PRO A 93 18.79 -10.55 -4.65
CA PRO A 93 17.90 -10.19 -3.54
C PRO A 93 17.98 -8.72 -3.11
N CYS A 94 19.18 -8.10 -3.16
CA CYS A 94 19.39 -6.71 -2.78
C CYS A 94 18.57 -5.71 -3.62
N ILE A 95 18.23 -6.05 -4.87
CA ILE A 95 17.41 -5.19 -5.72
C ILE A 95 15.97 -5.09 -5.19
N PHE A 96 15.47 -6.16 -4.56
CA PHE A 96 14.17 -6.11 -3.89
C PHE A 96 14.22 -5.23 -2.63
N GLU A 97 15.34 -5.17 -1.93
CA GLU A 97 15.54 -4.23 -0.82
C GLU A 97 15.54 -2.78 -1.31
N ASP A 98 16.21 -2.50 -2.43
CA ASP A 98 16.18 -1.17 -3.07
C ASP A 98 14.77 -0.79 -3.54
N CYS A 99 14.00 -1.76 -4.05
CA CYS A 99 12.58 -1.59 -4.39
C CYS A 99 11.74 -1.27 -3.16
N CYS A 100 11.91 -2.01 -2.05
CA CYS A 100 11.21 -1.76 -0.79
C CYS A 100 11.48 -0.33 -0.30
N LEU A 101 12.75 0.07 -0.25
CA LEU A 101 13.15 1.41 0.18
C LEU A 101 12.53 2.50 -0.70
N THR A 102 12.55 2.32 -2.02
CA THR A 102 11.98 3.29 -2.97
C THR A 102 10.47 3.44 -2.79
N ILE A 103 9.76 2.36 -2.45
CA ILE A 103 8.33 2.41 -2.12
C ILE A 103 8.13 3.20 -0.83
N GLU A 104 8.85 2.86 0.24
CA GLU A 104 8.74 3.55 1.53
C GLU A 104 9.03 5.06 1.42
N GLU A 105 10.02 5.46 0.62
CA GLU A 105 10.37 6.85 0.37
C GLU A 105 9.30 7.60 -0.44
N SER A 106 8.61 6.90 -1.34
CA SER A 106 7.54 7.44 -2.17
C SER A 106 6.22 7.63 -1.41
N LEU A 107 6.06 6.98 -0.25
CA LEU A 107 4.87 7.12 0.59
C LEU A 107 4.84 8.44 1.37
N ASN A 108 3.64 8.81 1.81
CA ASN A 108 3.41 10.07 2.48
C ASN A 108 4.19 10.21 3.80
N SER A 109 4.33 11.45 4.28
CA SER A 109 5.15 11.75 5.46
C SER A 109 4.64 11.08 6.73
N VAL A 110 3.33 10.78 6.81
CA VAL A 110 2.72 10.13 7.98
C VAL A 110 3.19 8.68 8.08
N TYR A 111 3.22 7.96 6.95
CA TYR A 111 3.81 6.62 6.87
C TYR A 111 5.27 6.63 7.32
N ARG A 112 6.08 7.53 6.75
CA ARG A 112 7.52 7.63 7.06
C ARG A 112 7.82 8.00 8.51
N GLN A 113 6.95 8.77 9.14
CA GLN A 113 7.08 9.11 10.57
C GLN A 113 6.70 7.93 11.48
N GLY A 114 5.85 7.02 11.01
CA GLY A 114 5.34 5.88 11.77
C GLY A 114 6.29 4.68 11.89
N ASN A 115 7.46 4.70 11.22
CA ASN A 115 8.39 3.56 11.14
C ASN A 115 7.70 2.24 10.74
N CYS A 116 6.69 2.30 9.87
CA CYS A 116 6.07 1.11 9.31
C CYS A 116 7.08 0.39 8.41
N ILE A 117 7.23 -0.91 8.63
CA ILE A 117 8.13 -1.74 7.84
C ILE A 117 7.38 -2.17 6.56
N PHE A 118 8.13 -2.37 5.47
CA PHE A 118 7.60 -2.83 4.21
C PHE A 118 8.24 -4.16 3.77
N TYR A 119 7.41 -5.10 3.30
CA TYR A 119 7.89 -6.35 2.73
C TYR A 119 7.31 -6.60 1.34
N ILE A 120 8.16 -7.06 0.43
CA ILE A 120 7.76 -7.56 -0.89
C ILE A 120 7.90 -9.07 -0.88
N TYR A 121 6.81 -9.78 -1.20
CA TYR A 121 6.84 -11.18 -1.58
C TYR A 121 6.68 -11.28 -3.09
N SER A 122 7.67 -11.85 -3.76
CA SER A 122 7.63 -12.07 -5.21
C SER A 122 7.34 -13.53 -5.55
N TYR A 123 6.46 -13.75 -6.52
CA TYR A 123 6.16 -15.06 -7.10
C TYR A 123 6.60 -15.11 -8.57
N GLN A 124 7.11 -16.28 -8.97
CA GLN A 124 7.59 -16.53 -10.32
C GLN A 124 6.52 -17.21 -11.16
N LEU A 125 6.17 -16.58 -12.29
CA LEU A 125 5.50 -17.28 -13.37
C LEU A 125 6.50 -18.22 -14.06
N LYS A 126 6.35 -19.54 -13.87
CA LYS A 126 6.96 -20.49 -14.79
C LYS A 126 6.27 -20.33 -16.14
N LYS A 127 7.05 -19.99 -17.19
CA LYS A 127 6.60 -20.20 -18.56
C LYS A 127 6.48 -21.71 -18.76
N ASP A 128 5.26 -22.18 -19.02
CA ASP A 128 5.00 -23.51 -19.59
C ASP A 128 5.60 -23.62 -21.00
#